data_AF-X1T5V6-F1
#
_entry.id   AF-X1T5V6-F1
#
_cell.length_a   1.000
_cell.length_b   1.000
_cell.length_c   1.000
_cell.angle_alpha   90.00
_cell.angle_beta   90.00
_cell.angle_gamma   90.00
#
_symmetry.space_group_name_H-M   'P 1'
#
loop_
_entity.id
_entity.type
_entity.pdbx_description
1 polymer ?
#
loop_
_entity_poly.entity_id
_entity_poly.type
_entity_poly.pdbx_seq_one_letter_code
_entity_poly.pdbx_strand_id
1 'polypeptide(L)' 'MREEALKDFLKRAKSDWSTILKLINKGQLVETDYKGNKFYIRKFSKENYI' A
#
# COMPACT_ATOMS: atom_id res chain seq x y z
N MET A 1 -6.03 1.02 3.03
CA MET A 1 -5.83 2.48 3.15
C MET A 1 -6.28 3.14 1.86
N ARG A 2 -6.94 4.30 1.89
CA ARG A 2 -7.27 5.06 0.67
C ARG A 2 -5.99 5.66 0.06
N GLU A 3 -5.99 5.86 -1.25
CA GLU A 3 -4.87 6.51 -1.96
C GLU A 3 -4.49 7.87 -1.35
N GLU A 4 -5.48 8.73 -1.10
CA GLU A 4 -5.25 10.07 -0.54
C GLU A 4 -4.57 10.02 0.83
N ALA A 5 -4.97 9.07 1.69
CA ALA A 5 -4.33 8.89 2.99
C ALA A 5 -2.86 8.41 2.86
N LEU A 6 -2.54 7.64 1.81
CA LEU A 6 -1.15 7.26 1.51
C LEU A 6 -0.34 8.44 0.99
N LYS A 7 -0.91 9.30 0.13
CA LYS A 7 -0.24 10.52 -0.35
C LYS A 7 0.15 11.42 0.83
N ASP A 8 -0.78 11.65 1.76
CA ASP A 8 -0.51 12.45 2.97
C ASP A 8 0.53 11.80 3.89
N PHE A 9 0.45 10.47 4.05
CA PHE A 9 1.41 9.72 4.86
C PHE A 9 2.82 9.81 4.28
N LEU A 10 2.98 9.62 2.97
CA LEU A 10 4.27 9.72 2.28
C LEU A 10 4.85 11.14 2.38
N LYS A 11 4.01 12.16 2.19
CA LYS A 11 4.42 13.57 2.33
C LYS A 11 4.99 13.83 3.72
N ARG A 12 4.31 13.37 4.78
CA ARG A 12 4.78 13.50 6.17
C ARG A 12 6.08 12.72 6.42
N ALA A 13 6.23 11.58 5.77
CA ALA A 13 7.44 10.74 5.84
C ALA A 13 8.58 11.22 4.92
N LYS A 14 8.42 12.36 4.21
CA LYS A 14 9.36 12.85 3.18
C LYS A 14 9.74 11.76 2.17
N SER A 15 8.76 10.92 1.83
CA SER A 15 8.90 9.80 0.91
C SER A 15 8.04 10.05 -0.32
N ASP A 16 8.37 9.39 -1.42
CA ASP A 16 7.65 9.51 -2.69
C ASP A 16 6.86 8.24 -3.03
N TRP A 17 6.01 8.37 -4.06
CA TRP A 17 5.12 7.30 -4.52
C TRP A 17 5.85 6.03 -4.98
N SER A 18 7.14 6.12 -5.35
CA SER A 18 7.95 4.93 -5.70
C SER A 18 8.03 3.93 -4.56
N THR A 19 7.87 4.37 -3.31
CA THR A 19 7.81 3.48 -2.15
C THR A 19 6.60 2.55 -2.22
N ILE A 20 5.44 3.07 -2.61
CA ILE A 20 4.22 2.28 -2.80
C ILE A 20 4.38 1.30 -3.97
N LEU A 21 4.93 1.77 -5.09
CA LEU A 21 5.22 0.92 -6.25
C LEU A 21 6.17 -0.22 -5.89
N LYS A 22 7.23 0.05 -5.12
CA LYS A 22 8.17 -0.97 -4.64
C LYS A 22 7.46 -2.02 -3.76
N LEU A 23 6.54 -1.62 -2.89
CA LEU A 23 5.79 -2.53 -2.03
C LEU A 23 4.81 -3.39 -2.84
N ILE A 24 4.19 -2.83 -3.87
CA ILE A 24 3.32 -3.57 -4.80
C ILE A 24 4.15 -4.58 -5.59
N ASN A 25 5.29 -4.16 -6.15
CA ASN A 25 6.19 -5.04 -6.90
C ASN A 25 6.75 -6.19 -6.05
N LYS A 26 6.95 -5.96 -4.74
CA LYS A 26 7.34 -7.00 -3.78
C LYS A 26 6.17 -7.88 -3.32
N GLY A 27 4.95 -7.63 -3.79
CA GLY A 27 3.74 -8.34 -3.37
C GLY A 27 3.32 -8.07 -1.92
N GLN A 28 3.89 -7.05 -1.26
CA GLN A 28 3.61 -6.69 0.13
C GLN A 28 2.40 -5.75 0.24
N LEU A 29 1.99 -5.13 -0.87
CA LEU A 29 0.82 -4.27 -0.97
C LEU A 29 0.02 -4.66 -2.22
N VAL A 30 -1.31 -4.62 -2.10
CA VAL A 30 -2.22 -4.87 -3.22
C VAL A 30 -3.09 -3.64 -3.41
N GLU A 31 -3.16 -3.15 -4.65
CA GLU A 31 -4.11 -2.12 -5.09
C GLU A 31 -5.46 -2.76 -5.43
N THR A 32 -6.56 -2.14 -5.01
CA THR A 32 -7.92 -2.56 -5.33
C THR A 32 -8.84 -1.35 -5.47
N ASP A 33 -9.76 -1.42 -6.41
CA ASP A 33 -10.82 -0.42 -6.55
C ASP A 33 -12.07 -0.85 -5.78
N TYR A 34 -12.65 0.08 -5.02
CA TYR A 34 -13.92 -0.12 -4.34
C TYR A 34 -14.73 1.17 -4.34
N LYS A 35 -15.96 1.11 -4.88
CA LYS A 35 -16.86 2.28 -5.02
C LYS A 35 -16.16 3.49 -5.67
N GLY A 36 -15.43 3.25 -6.77
CA GLY A 36 -14.71 4.31 -7.50
C GLY A 36 -13.52 4.92 -6.77
N ASN A 37 -13.05 4.30 -5.68
CA ASN A 37 -11.91 4.75 -4.91
C ASN A 37 -10.82 3.68 -4.88
N LYS A 38 -9.56 4.09 -5.02
CA LYS A 38 -8.40 3.21 -4.89
C LYS A 38 -8.05 2.96 -3.43
N PHE A 39 -7.87 1.69 -3.10
CA PHE A 39 -7.42 1.22 -1.81
C PHE A 39 -6.19 0.35 -1.94
N TYR A 40 -5.34 0.44 -0.91
CA TYR A 40 -4.10 -0.30 -0.82
C TYR A 40 -4.10 -1.10 0.48
N ILE A 41 -3.98 -2.42 0.36
CA ILE A 41 -4.10 -3.37 1.46
C ILE A 41 -2.74 -4.06 1.63
N ARG A 42 -2.25 -4.13 2.87
CA ARG A 42 -1.04 -4.90 3.17
C ARG A 42 -1.34 -6.39 3.02
N LYS A 43 -0.51 -7.08 2.25
CA LYS A 43 -0.50 -8.53 2.24
C LYS A 43 0.37 -8.98 3.40
N PHE A 44 -0.24 -9.49 4.46
CA PHE A 44 0.50 -10.22 5.48
C PHE A 44 0.88 -11.56 4.87
N SER A 45 2.16 -11.81 4.65
CA SER A 45 2.63 -13.17 4.43
C SER A 45 2.23 -13.99 5.67
N LYS A 46 1.50 -15.09 5.48
CA LYS A 46 1.42 -16.14 6.50
C LYS A 46 2.82 -16.75 6.60
N GLU A 47 3.70 -16.12 7.36
CA GLU A 47 4.91 -16.77 7.85
C GLU A 47 4.60 -17.30 9.25
N ASN A 48 4.50 -18.63 9.33
CA ASN A 48 4.55 -19.47 10.53
C ASN A 48 3.27 -19.57 11.39
N TYR A 49 2.37 -20.47 10.98
CA TYR A 49 1.84 -21.46 11.93
C TYR A 49 2.47 -22.80 11.53
N ILE A 50 3.60 -23.12 12.16
CA ILE A 50 4.12 -24.48 12.30
C ILE A 50 3.86 -24.91 13.74
#